data_AF-A0A8J3JKF8-F1
#
_entry.id   AF-A0A8J3JKF8-F1
#
_cell.length_a   1.000
_cell.length_b   1.000
_cell.length_c   1.000
_cell.angle_alpha   90.00
_cell.angle_beta   90.00
_cell.angle_gamma   90.00
#
_symmetry.space_group_name_H-M   'P 1'
#
loop_
_entity.id
_entity.type
_entity.pdbx_description
1 polymer ?
#
loop_
_entity_poly.entity_id
_entity_poly.type
_entity_poly.pdbx_seq_one_letter_code
_entity_poly.pdbx_strand_id
1 'polypeptide(L)'
;MTESDPPGRHAGYGWFAGRFGRWGIPIRVLVTAVGMYLFVLVGRWLPGAESAEPFSWRAFALTWLLGAVIAWPLEWWLDRRPNAGPSRWQPAVPRSLRTAGRATELVWTATAFAAAMTGVSGEMSPLWAAAAAVLAFVPMAVLQDRADRHGQAASAPPPG
;
A
#
# COMPACT_ATOMS: atom_id res chain seq x y z
N MET A 1 8.84 -32.00 25.87
CA MET A 1 7.42 -31.71 26.18
C MET A 1 7.00 -30.56 25.29
N THR A 2 6.11 -30.85 24.36
CA THR A 2 5.59 -29.95 23.32
C THR A 2 4.67 -28.90 23.94
N GLU A 3 5.08 -27.65 23.84
CA GLU A 3 4.27 -26.48 24.18
C GLU A 3 3.17 -26.35 23.13
N SER A 4 1.94 -26.66 23.54
CA SER A 4 0.75 -26.52 22.72
C SER A 4 0.46 -25.03 22.53
N ASP A 5 0.65 -24.54 21.31
CA ASP A 5 0.20 -23.21 20.90
C ASP A 5 -1.30 -23.03 21.24
N PRO A 6 -1.71 -21.94 21.92
CA PRO A 6 -3.10 -21.75 22.30
C PRO A 6 -3.99 -21.53 21.05
N PRO A 7 -5.09 -22.30 20.89
CA PRO A 7 -5.96 -22.30 19.70
C PRO A 7 -6.93 -21.09 19.65
N GLY A 8 -6.47 -19.90 20.04
CA GLY A 8 -7.35 -18.74 20.26
C GLY A 8 -7.02 -17.48 19.47
N ARG A 9 -5.80 -17.31 18.94
CA ARG A 9 -5.37 -16.00 18.39
C ARG A 9 -5.78 -15.71 16.94
N HIS A 10 -6.22 -16.70 16.18
CA HIS A 10 -6.59 -16.53 14.76
C HIS A 10 -8.10 -16.50 14.48
N ALA A 11 -8.94 -16.90 15.43
CA ALA A 11 -10.39 -17.01 15.22
C ALA A 11 -11.11 -15.65 15.04
N GLY A 12 -10.62 -14.59 15.69
CA GLY A 12 -11.21 -13.24 15.57
C GLY A 12 -11.00 -12.56 14.21
N TYR A 13 -9.84 -12.81 13.57
CA TYR A 13 -9.53 -12.27 12.25
C TYR A 13 -10.27 -13.01 11.12
N GLY A 14 -10.52 -14.32 11.28
CA GLY A 14 -11.24 -15.13 10.29
C GLY A 14 -12.71 -14.70 10.09
N TRP A 15 -13.39 -14.28 11.16
CA TRP A 15 -14.79 -13.84 11.07
C TRP A 15 -14.93 -12.48 10.36
N PHE A 16 -14.03 -11.53 10.65
CA PHE A 16 -13.98 -10.25 9.93
C PHE A 16 -13.52 -10.42 8.47
N ALA A 17 -12.56 -11.30 8.21
CA ALA A 17 -12.09 -11.63 6.86
C ALA A 17 -13.19 -12.28 6.00
N GLY A 18 -14.05 -13.13 6.59
CA GLY A 18 -15.15 -13.78 5.88
C GLY A 18 -16.32 -12.84 5.54
N ARG A 19 -16.72 -11.94 6.46
CA ARG A 19 -17.89 -11.07 6.27
C ARG A 19 -17.56 -9.75 5.57
N PHE A 20 -16.34 -9.24 5.72
CA PHE A 20 -15.86 -8.04 5.03
C PHE A 20 -14.90 -8.33 3.87
N GLY A 21 -14.63 -9.60 3.53
CA GLY A 21 -13.67 -9.96 2.49
C GLY A 21 -13.89 -9.29 1.14
N ARG A 22 -15.16 -9.08 0.73
CA ARG A 22 -15.51 -8.34 -0.49
C ARG A 22 -15.45 -6.82 -0.35
N TRP A 23 -15.65 -6.30 0.86
CA TRP A 23 -15.63 -4.86 1.16
C TRP A 23 -14.24 -4.36 1.58
N GLY A 24 -13.30 -5.26 1.86
CA GLY A 24 -11.95 -4.91 2.28
C GLY A 24 -11.21 -4.02 1.27
N ILE A 25 -11.31 -4.33 -0.03
CA ILE A 25 -10.68 -3.53 -1.08
C ILE A 25 -11.32 -2.12 -1.16
N PRO A 26 -12.65 -1.96 -1.31
CA PRO A 26 -13.30 -0.64 -1.30
C PRO A 26 -12.96 0.18 -0.05
N ILE A 27 -12.95 -0.43 1.14
CA ILE A 27 -12.63 0.27 2.39
C ILE A 27 -11.18 0.74 2.39
N ARG A 28 -10.22 -0.12 2.00
CA ARG A 28 -8.81 0.28 1.91
C ARG A 28 -8.62 1.43 0.91
N VAL A 29 -9.25 1.34 -0.26
CA VAL A 29 -9.24 2.40 -1.28
C VAL A 29 -9.78 3.71 -0.71
N LEU A 30 -10.91 3.67 -0.01
CA LEU A 30 -11.52 4.86 0.59
C LEU A 30 -10.62 5.47 1.69
N VAL A 31 -10.07 4.64 2.57
CA VAL A 31 -9.14 5.08 3.63
C VAL A 31 -7.90 5.71 3.03
N THR A 32 -7.32 5.13 1.98
CA THR A 32 -6.18 5.71 1.26
C THR A 32 -6.55 7.04 0.61
N ALA A 33 -7.72 7.13 -0.03
CA ALA A 33 -8.21 8.36 -0.65
C ALA A 33 -8.34 9.50 0.37
N VAL A 34 -9.06 9.24 1.47
CA VAL A 34 -9.32 10.21 2.53
C VAL A 34 -8.02 10.60 3.24
N GLY A 35 -7.18 9.62 3.58
CA GLY A 35 -5.90 9.85 4.23
C GLY A 35 -4.98 10.72 3.36
N MET A 36 -4.88 10.41 2.06
CA MET A 36 -4.07 11.17 1.13
C MET A 36 -4.61 12.60 0.93
N TYR A 37 -5.92 12.75 0.77
CA TYR A 37 -6.57 14.05 0.63
C TYR A 37 -6.29 14.94 1.85
N LEU A 38 -6.51 14.43 3.06
CA LEU A 38 -6.28 15.16 4.30
C LEU A 38 -4.80 15.48 4.51
N PHE A 39 -3.91 14.54 4.18
CA PHE A 39 -2.46 14.76 4.26
C PHE A 39 -2.01 15.93 3.39
N VAL A 40 -2.43 15.96 2.12
CA VAL A 40 -2.11 17.06 1.21
C VAL A 40 -2.76 18.36 1.64
N LEU A 41 -4.02 18.32 2.08
CA LEU A 41 -4.73 19.50 2.55
C LEU A 41 -4.02 20.14 3.76
N VAL A 42 -3.67 19.35 4.77
CA VAL A 42 -2.95 19.81 5.97
C VAL A 42 -1.53 20.26 5.61
N GLY A 43 -0.83 19.50 4.77
CA GLY A 43 0.52 19.83 4.33
C GLY A 43 0.60 21.12 3.53
N ARG A 44 -0.44 21.47 2.77
CA ARG A 44 -0.55 22.76 2.09
C ARG A 44 -0.92 23.91 3.03
N TRP A 45 -1.69 23.64 4.08
CA TRP A 45 -2.17 24.66 5.01
C TRP A 45 -1.07 25.11 5.99
N LEU A 46 -0.23 24.18 6.46
CA LEU A 46 0.87 24.45 7.41
C LEU A 46 1.88 25.52 6.97
N PRO A 47 2.35 25.56 5.70
CA PRO A 47 3.31 26.56 5.23
C PRO A 47 2.66 27.90 4.85
N GLY A 48 1.32 28.00 4.86
CA GLY A 48 0.61 29.20 4.40
C GLY A 48 0.79 29.47 2.91
N ALA A 49 0.86 28.44 2.06
CA ALA A 49 1.09 28.62 0.62
C ALA A 49 -0.12 29.31 -0.05
N GLU A 50 0.04 30.60 -0.39
CA GLU A 50 -1.06 31.45 -0.88
C GLU A 50 -1.33 31.32 -2.38
N SER A 51 -0.44 30.73 -3.18
CA SER A 51 -0.61 30.66 -4.64
C SER A 51 -0.57 29.22 -5.17
N ALA A 52 -1.48 28.91 -6.09
CA ALA A 52 -1.45 27.67 -6.85
C ALA A 52 -0.44 27.83 -7.99
N GLU A 53 0.60 27.00 -8.00
CA GLU A 53 1.52 26.92 -9.13
C GLU A 53 0.91 26.11 -10.29
N PRO A 54 1.28 26.39 -11.54
CA PRO A 54 0.86 25.56 -12.67
C PRO A 54 1.47 24.16 -12.57
N PHE A 55 0.67 23.13 -12.82
CA PHE A 55 1.13 21.75 -12.78
C PHE A 55 2.27 21.47 -13.76
N SER A 56 3.37 20.91 -13.27
CA SER A 56 4.52 20.51 -14.08
C SER A 56 4.69 18.99 -14.14
N TRP A 57 4.45 18.40 -15.32
CA TRP A 57 4.74 16.97 -15.56
C TRP A 57 6.20 16.61 -15.27
N ARG A 58 7.14 17.55 -15.49
CA ARG A 58 8.56 17.34 -15.23
C ARG A 58 8.83 17.25 -13.74
N ALA A 59 8.26 18.17 -12.94
CA ALA A 59 8.39 18.14 -11.49
C ALA A 59 7.77 16.87 -10.91
N PHE A 60 6.57 16.50 -11.36
CA PHE A 60 5.92 15.27 -10.94
C PHE A 60 6.77 14.03 -11.27
N ALA A 61 7.24 13.90 -12.51
CA ALA A 61 8.05 12.75 -12.94
C ALA A 61 9.38 12.66 -12.19
N LEU A 62 10.06 13.79 -11.95
CA LEU A 62 11.29 13.83 -11.17
C LEU A 62 11.05 13.39 -9.72
N THR A 63 10.02 13.93 -9.07
CA THR A 63 9.68 13.54 -7.70
C THR A 63 9.25 12.08 -7.61
N TRP A 64 8.55 11.58 -8.63
CA TRP A 64 8.19 10.16 -8.74
C TRP A 64 9.44 9.28 -8.82
N LEU A 65 10.40 9.64 -9.68
CA LEU A 65 11.66 8.92 -9.82
C LEU A 65 12.47 8.95 -8.52
N LEU A 66 12.54 10.10 -7.85
CA LEU A 66 13.17 10.24 -6.54
C LEU A 66 12.50 9.32 -5.50
N GLY A 67 11.17 9.33 -5.44
CA GLY A 67 10.38 8.45 -4.58
C GLY A 67 10.68 6.97 -4.84
N ALA A 68 10.73 6.56 -6.11
CA ALA A 68 11.07 5.19 -6.50
C ALA A 68 12.50 4.81 -6.11
N VAL A 69 13.48 5.69 -6.34
CA VAL A 69 14.89 5.47 -6.01
C VAL A 69 15.11 5.37 -4.50
N ILE A 70 14.31 6.06 -3.68
CA ILE A 70 14.38 5.97 -2.21
C ILE A 70 13.63 4.73 -1.69
N ALA A 71 12.43 4.47 -2.21
CA ALA A 71 11.59 3.38 -1.75
C ALA A 71 12.21 2.00 -2.02
N TRP A 72 12.81 1.81 -3.20
CA TRP A 72 13.44 0.54 -3.59
C TRP A 72 14.51 0.01 -2.60
N PRO A 73 15.58 0.77 -2.28
CA PRO A 73 16.60 0.33 -1.33
C PRO A 73 16.04 0.22 0.10
N LEU A 74 15.06 1.04 0.46
CA LEU A 74 14.40 0.96 1.77
C LEU A 74 13.63 -0.36 1.91
N GLU A 75 12.85 -0.76 0.91
CA GLU A 75 12.17 -2.06 0.88
C GLU A 75 13.17 -3.22 0.94
N TRP A 76 14.24 -3.15 0.14
CA TRP A 76 15.32 -4.14 0.14
C TRP A 76 16.01 -4.27 1.51
N TRP A 77 16.15 -3.17 2.24
CA TRP A 77 16.73 -3.13 3.57
C TRP A 77 15.77 -3.69 4.62
N LEU A 78 14.49 -3.31 4.56
CA LEU A 78 13.45 -3.80 5.47
C LEU A 78 13.25 -5.31 5.34
N ASP A 79 13.27 -5.85 4.11
CA ASP A 79 13.17 -7.28 3.84
C ASP A 79 14.33 -8.10 4.41
N ARG A 80 15.48 -7.48 4.72
CA ARG A 80 16.65 -8.14 5.31
C ARG A 80 16.70 -8.08 6.83
N ARG A 81 15.78 -7.38 7.48
CA ARG A 81 15.83 -7.27 8.94
C ARG A 81 15.41 -8.61 9.59
N PRO A 82 16.17 -9.13 10.56
CA PRO A 82 15.86 -10.40 11.22
C PRO A 82 14.54 -10.36 12.01
N ASN A 83 14.08 -9.17 12.39
CA ASN A 83 12.79 -8.94 13.07
C ASN A 83 11.71 -8.35 12.14
N ALA A 84 11.91 -8.41 10.82
CA ALA A 84 10.81 -8.10 9.91
C ALA A 84 9.69 -9.11 10.19
N GLY A 85 8.50 -8.60 10.52
CA GLY A 85 7.31 -9.46 10.65
C GLY A 85 7.13 -10.34 9.40
N PRO A 86 6.31 -11.40 9.48
CA PRO A 86 6.11 -12.30 8.35
C PRO A 86 5.81 -11.48 7.10
N SER A 87 6.64 -11.63 6.07
CA SER A 87 6.48 -10.88 4.83
C SER A 87 5.04 -11.05 4.35
N ARG A 88 4.40 -9.92 4.01
CA ARG A 88 3.10 -9.90 3.32
C ARG A 88 3.09 -10.80 2.08
N TRP A 89 4.27 -11.11 1.54
CA TRP A 89 4.49 -12.04 0.43
C TRP A 89 5.10 -13.36 0.95
N GLN A 90 4.27 -14.19 1.60
CA GLN A 90 4.71 -15.47 2.20
C GLN A 90 5.45 -16.39 1.19
N PRO A 91 6.31 -17.32 1.66
CA PRO A 91 7.04 -18.25 0.81
C PRO A 91 6.13 -19.10 -0.10
N ALA A 92 4.91 -19.40 0.37
CA ALA A 92 3.89 -20.18 -0.33
C ALA A 92 3.27 -19.46 -1.54
N VAL A 93 3.44 -18.14 -1.68
CA VAL A 93 2.91 -17.37 -2.80
C VAL A 93 3.80 -17.55 -4.05
N PRO A 94 3.22 -17.77 -5.25
CA PRO A 94 3.96 -17.87 -6.51
C PRO A 94 4.96 -16.72 -6.72
N ARG A 95 6.16 -17.03 -7.24
CA ARG A 95 7.22 -16.03 -7.49
C ARG A 95 6.75 -14.86 -8.36
N SER A 96 5.93 -15.13 -9.38
CA SER A 96 5.36 -14.11 -10.26
C SER A 96 4.47 -13.11 -9.51
N LEU A 97 3.61 -13.59 -8.60
CA LEU A 97 2.76 -12.73 -7.76
C LEU A 97 3.59 -11.90 -6.78
N ARG A 98 4.67 -12.47 -6.21
CA ARG A 98 5.58 -11.71 -5.33
C ARG A 98 6.28 -10.56 -6.07
N THR A 99 6.81 -10.84 -7.26
CA THR A 99 7.47 -9.81 -8.08
C THR A 99 6.49 -8.73 -8.52
N ALA A 100 5.28 -9.12 -8.97
CA ALA A 100 4.23 -8.19 -9.34
C ALA A 100 3.80 -7.33 -8.14
N GLY A 101 3.63 -7.95 -6.97
CA GLY A 101 3.31 -7.28 -5.72
C GLY A 101 4.31 -6.18 -5.35
N ARG A 102 5.60 -6.53 -5.31
CA ARG A 102 6.69 -5.57 -5.08
C ARG A 102 6.71 -4.43 -6.10
N ALA A 103 6.54 -4.75 -7.38
CA ALA A 103 6.50 -3.73 -8.42
C ALA A 103 5.33 -2.76 -8.21
N THR A 104 4.15 -3.26 -7.87
CA THR A 104 2.98 -2.40 -7.59
C THR A 104 3.13 -1.58 -6.31
N GLU A 105 3.80 -2.11 -5.29
CA GLU A 105 4.09 -1.39 -4.05
C GLU A 105 5.05 -0.22 -4.28
N LEU A 106 6.10 -0.45 -5.08
CA LEU A 106 7.02 0.59 -5.51
C LEU A 106 6.30 1.68 -6.31
N VAL A 107 5.51 1.29 -7.32
CA VAL A 107 4.76 2.21 -8.18
C VAL A 107 3.77 3.03 -7.35
N TRP A 108 3.04 2.38 -6.44
CA TRP A 108 2.11 3.08 -5.54
C TRP A 108 2.86 4.06 -4.63
N THR A 109 3.94 3.63 -3.99
CA THR A 109 4.72 4.48 -3.07
C THR A 109 5.29 5.70 -3.79
N ALA A 110 5.88 5.50 -4.98
CA ALA A 110 6.41 6.57 -5.81
C ALA A 110 5.30 7.54 -6.26
N THR A 111 4.13 7.01 -6.64
CA THR A 111 2.99 7.83 -7.06
C THR A 111 2.40 8.62 -5.90
N ALA A 112 2.22 8.00 -4.74
CA ALA A 112 1.73 8.65 -3.53
C ALA A 112 2.71 9.74 -3.08
N PHE A 113 4.02 9.46 -3.09
CA PHE A 113 5.03 10.45 -2.76
C PHE A 113 5.04 11.64 -3.73
N ALA A 114 5.05 11.38 -5.04
CA ALA A 114 5.00 12.44 -6.05
C ALA A 114 3.75 13.30 -5.93
N ALA A 115 2.57 12.66 -5.85
CA ALA A 115 1.29 13.33 -5.70
C ALA A 115 1.21 14.15 -4.41
N ALA A 116 1.79 13.65 -3.31
CA ALA A 116 1.84 14.37 -2.05
C ALA A 116 2.69 15.64 -2.17
N MET A 117 3.91 15.50 -2.70
CA MET A 117 4.84 16.62 -2.85
C MET A 117 4.30 17.69 -3.79
N THR A 118 3.78 17.31 -4.96
CA THR A 118 3.16 18.28 -5.90
C THR A 118 1.84 18.83 -5.37
N GLY A 119 1.14 18.08 -4.52
CA GLY A 119 -0.06 18.55 -3.85
C GLY A 119 0.25 19.62 -2.80
N VAL A 120 1.29 19.39 -2.00
CA VAL A 120 1.75 20.30 -0.96
C VAL A 120 2.39 21.56 -1.54
N SER A 121 3.12 21.46 -2.67
CA SER A 121 3.63 22.63 -3.40
C SER A 121 2.53 23.46 -4.06
N GLY A 122 1.30 22.94 -4.12
CA GLY A 122 0.16 23.63 -4.72
C GLY A 122 0.08 23.46 -6.25
N GLU A 123 1.00 22.73 -6.88
CA GLU A 123 0.98 22.38 -8.31
C GLU A 123 -0.16 21.43 -8.68
N MET A 124 -0.59 20.57 -7.74
CA MET A 124 -1.67 19.61 -7.93
C MET A 124 -2.76 19.84 -6.90
N SER A 125 -4.04 19.77 -7.31
CA SER A 125 -5.12 19.88 -6.33
C SER A 125 -5.12 18.68 -5.37
N PRO A 126 -5.54 18.84 -4.10
CA PRO A 126 -5.60 17.72 -3.15
C PRO A 126 -6.47 16.56 -3.64
N LEU A 127 -7.55 16.87 -4.38
CA LEU A 127 -8.42 15.88 -5.00
C LEU A 127 -7.67 15.04 -6.06
N TRP A 128 -6.91 15.70 -6.94
CA TRP A 128 -6.14 15.02 -7.97
C TRP A 128 -4.99 14.20 -7.38
N ALA A 129 -4.34 14.71 -6.34
CA ALA A 129 -3.31 13.97 -5.62
C ALA A 129 -3.87 12.69 -4.97
N ALA A 130 -5.03 12.79 -4.32
CA ALA A 130 -5.73 11.64 -3.76
C ALA A 130 -6.15 10.64 -4.85
N ALA A 131 -6.71 11.12 -5.96
CA ALA A 131 -7.11 10.28 -7.08
C ALA A 131 -5.91 9.52 -7.70
N ALA A 132 -4.77 10.19 -7.90
CA ALA A 132 -3.56 9.57 -8.43
C ALA A 132 -3.04 8.45 -7.50
N ALA A 133 -2.99 8.71 -6.19
CA ALA A 133 -2.58 7.72 -5.20
C ALA A 133 -3.54 6.51 -5.17
N VAL A 134 -4.85 6.76 -5.25
CA VAL A 134 -5.88 5.70 -5.29
C VAL A 134 -5.77 4.85 -6.54
N LEU A 135 -5.63 5.46 -7.72
CA LEU A 135 -5.50 4.74 -8.97
C LEU A 135 -4.26 3.83 -8.98
N ALA A 136 -3.15 4.30 -8.40
CA ALA A 136 -1.95 3.49 -8.23
C ALA A 136 -2.10 2.40 -7.15
N PHE A 137 -3.01 2.58 -6.17
CA PHE A 137 -3.26 1.63 -5.10
C PHE A 137 -4.10 0.43 -5.54
N VAL A 138 -5.04 0.61 -6.47
CA VAL A 138 -5.98 -0.44 -6.88
C VAL A 138 -5.26 -1.73 -7.34
N PRO A 139 -4.25 -1.69 -8.24
CA PRO A 139 -3.52 -2.89 -8.64
C PRO A 139 -2.84 -3.60 -7.47
N MET A 140 -2.24 -2.84 -6.56
CA MET A 140 -1.60 -3.36 -5.34
C MET A 140 -2.64 -4.06 -4.44
N ALA A 141 -3.79 -3.42 -4.19
CA ALA A 141 -4.85 -3.98 -3.37
C ALA A 141 -5.42 -5.29 -3.94
N VAL A 142 -5.58 -5.37 -5.26
CA VAL A 142 -6.04 -6.57 -5.96
C VAL A 142 -5.01 -7.70 -5.87
N LEU A 143 -3.72 -7.39 -6.05
CA LEU A 143 -2.66 -8.41 -5.93
C LEU A 143 -2.51 -8.92 -4.51
N GLN A 144 -2.64 -8.05 -3.51
CA GLN A 144 -2.64 -8.43 -2.10
C GLN A 144 -3.81 -9.35 -1.76
N ASP A 145 -5.03 -9.01 -2.18
CA ASP A 145 -6.21 -9.87 -1.98
C ASP A 145 -6.02 -11.26 -2.63
N ARG A 146 -5.40 -11.33 -3.82
CA ARG A 146 -5.07 -12.62 -4.44
C ARG A 146 -4.01 -13.39 -3.67
N ALA A 147 -2.97 -12.73 -3.18
CA ALA A 147 -1.92 -13.36 -2.40
C ALA A 147 -2.46 -13.91 -1.07
N ASP A 148 -3.33 -13.15 -0.40
CA ASP A 148 -3.99 -13.55 0.84
C ASP A 148 -4.83 -14.81 0.63
N ARG A 149 -5.61 -14.89 -0.45
CA ARG A 149 -6.40 -16.08 -0.80
C ARG A 149 -5.52 -17.30 -1.10
N HIS A 150 -4.39 -17.11 -1.79
CA HIS A 150 -3.43 -18.20 -2.03
C HIS A 150 -2.79 -18.70 -0.72
N GLY A 151 -2.43 -17.78 0.19
CA GLY A 151 -1.88 -18.14 1.50
C GLY A 151 -2.87 -18.95 2.35
N GLN A 152 -4.15 -18.54 2.36
CA GLN A 152 -5.22 -19.25 3.08
C GLN A 152 -5.47 -20.65 2.51
N ALA A 153 -5.50 -20.79 1.18
CA ALA A 153 -5.68 -22.09 0.54
C ALA A 153 -4.52 -23.06 0.83
N ALA A 154 -3.28 -22.55 0.91
CA ALA A 154 -2.11 -23.35 1.21
C ALA A 154 -2.03 -23.79 2.69
N SER A 155 -2.76 -23.15 3.59
CA SER A 155 -2.78 -23.44 5.03
C SER A 155 -4.05 -24.15 5.50
N ALA A 156 -4.98 -24.47 4.59
CA ALA A 156 -6.16 -25.26 4.91
C ALA A 156 -5.79 -26.75 5.12
N PRO A 157 -6.33 -27.41 6.17
CA PRO A 157 -6.13 -28.84 6.37
C PRO A 157 -6.73 -29.65 5.21
N PRO A 158 -6.16 -30.81 4.85
CA PRO A 158 -6.70 -31.66 3.80
C PRO A 158 -8.15 -32.08 4.13
N PRO A 159 -9.03 -32.20 3.12
CA PRO A 159 -10.39 -32.69 3.36
C PRO A 159 -10.30 -34.12 3.92
N GLY A 160 -10.86 -34.31 5.12
CA GLY A 160 -11.02 -35.62 5.78
C GLY A 160 -12.24 -36.37 5.29
#